data_AF-A0A843KM65-F1
#
_entry.id   AF-A0A843KM65-F1
#
_cell.length_a   1.000
_cell.length_b   1.000
_cell.length_c   1.000
_cell.angle_alpha   90.00
_cell.angle_beta   90.00
_cell.angle_gamma   90.00
#
_symmetry.space_group_name_H-M   'P 1'
#
loop_
_entity.id
_entity.type
_entity.pdbx_description
1 polymer ?
#
loop_
_entity_poly.entity_id
_entity_poly.type
_entity_poly.pdbx_seq_one_letter_code
_entity_poly.pdbx_strand_id
1 'polypeptide(L)'
;MDDNNTRKTLLNLLIAVCILAVVAFLLFLAVGFVSTTMPNDSYMIEITGLSGLAVNGTATVMIPVPANAEGELVIFESSSVLQPAGWRTTIRETPYGKMIAFTTTEGYAQDIFRPTGEFEAKEEPRLLVPVLATPDNVSVEEFTRRSGGTYTTAVFLDGFVPPENVTPISFDLRYQGGGGVKYLIKENVWTATVKTTVPSTESGFVPVSADYYVIPGGLMPL
;
A
#
# COMPACT_ATOMS: atom_id res chain seq x y z
N MET A 1 -5.20 59.38 45.98
CA MET A 1 -4.53 58.39 45.10
C MET A 1 -5.53 58.06 44.02
N ASP A 2 -5.34 58.60 42.82
CA ASP A 2 -6.36 58.70 41.78
C ASP A 2 -6.85 57.35 41.27
N ASP A 3 -8.08 57.00 41.62
CA ASP A 3 -8.83 55.81 41.17
C ASP A 3 -8.81 55.65 39.63
N ASN A 4 -8.79 56.78 38.91
CA ASN A 4 -8.69 56.82 37.45
C ASN A 4 -7.34 56.30 36.91
N ASN A 5 -6.23 56.58 37.61
CA ASN A 5 -4.90 56.11 37.19
C ASN A 5 -4.73 54.62 37.47
N THR A 6 -5.24 54.12 38.60
CA THR A 6 -5.25 52.68 38.93
C THR A 6 -6.07 51.89 37.91
N ARG A 7 -7.25 52.37 37.53
CA ARG A 7 -8.13 51.72 36.54
C ARG A 7 -7.49 51.65 35.15
N LYS A 8 -6.80 52.70 34.71
CA LYS A 8 -6.06 52.71 33.42
C LYS A 8 -4.91 51.71 33.41
N THR A 9 -4.15 51.63 34.50
CA THR A 9 -3.04 50.66 34.63
C THR A 9 -3.55 49.21 34.59
N LEU A 10 -4.65 48.92 35.28
CA LEU A 10 -5.28 47.59 35.26
C LEU A 10 -5.82 47.22 33.87
N LEU A 11 -6.46 48.16 33.16
CA LEU A 11 -6.95 47.93 31.81
C LEU A 11 -5.80 47.63 30.83
N ASN A 12 -4.71 48.39 30.90
CA ASN A 12 -3.54 48.18 30.05
C ASN A 12 -2.87 46.83 30.34
N LEU A 13 -2.81 46.41 31.61
CA LEU A 13 -2.29 45.10 32.00
C LEU A 13 -3.17 43.97 31.43
N LEU A 14 -4.50 44.09 31.55
CA LEU A 14 -5.43 43.11 30.98
C LEU A 14 -5.28 42.99 29.46
N ILE A 15 -5.18 44.12 28.76
CA ILE A 15 -4.96 44.14 27.30
C ILE A 15 -3.64 43.45 26.95
N ALA A 16 -2.56 43.76 27.67
CA ALA A 16 -1.25 43.14 27.44
C ALA A 16 -1.28 41.62 27.68
N VAL A 17 -1.96 41.16 28.73
CA VAL A 17 -2.13 39.71 29.02
C VAL A 17 -2.98 39.03 27.94
N CYS A 18 -4.07 39.65 27.49
CA CYS A 18 -4.89 39.12 26.39
C CYS A 18 -4.09 39.02 25.10
N ILE A 19 -3.29 40.03 24.75
CA ILE A 19 -2.42 40.00 23.56
C ILE A 19 -1.38 38.88 23.70
N LEU A 20 -0.74 38.74 24.86
CA LEU A 20 0.24 37.69 25.10
C LEU A 20 -0.39 36.29 24.98
N ALA A 21 -1.60 36.10 25.52
CA ALA A 21 -2.34 34.85 25.40
C ALA A 21 -2.69 34.52 23.94
N VAL A 22 -3.13 35.51 23.16
CA VAL A 22 -3.41 35.35 21.72
C VAL A 22 -2.12 35.00 20.96
N VAL A 23 -1.01 35.68 21.24
CA VAL A 23 0.28 35.40 20.58
C VAL A 23 0.77 33.99 20.94
N ALA A 24 0.69 33.59 22.21
CA ALA A 24 1.05 32.24 22.63
C ALA A 24 0.17 31.17 21.95
N PHE A 25 -1.13 31.42 21.84
CA PHE A 25 -2.06 30.54 21.12
C PHE A 25 -1.74 30.45 19.63
N LEU A 26 -1.44 31.56 18.97
CA LEU A 26 -1.05 31.58 17.55
C LEU A 26 0.28 30.86 17.31
N LEU A 27 1.26 31.01 18.21
CA LEU A 27 2.52 30.26 18.15
C LEU A 27 2.30 28.76 18.32
N PHE A 28 1.38 28.36 19.20
CA PHE A 28 1.01 26.96 19.37
C PHE A 28 0.31 26.38 18.12
N LEU A 29 -0.60 27.15 17.50
CA LEU A 29 -1.20 26.79 16.22
C LEU A 29 -0.15 26.66 15.10
N ALA A 30 0.85 27.54 15.08
CA ALA A 30 1.92 27.48 14.08
C ALA A 30 2.71 26.16 14.15
N VAL A 31 2.97 25.61 15.34
CA VAL A 31 3.61 24.29 15.49
C VAL A 31 2.75 23.18 14.88
N GLY A 32 1.43 23.24 15.07
CA GLY A 32 0.52 22.28 14.45
C GLY A 32 0.54 22.32 12.91
N PHE A 33 0.66 23.51 12.32
CA PHE A 33 0.80 23.68 10.87
C PHE A 33 2.15 23.23 10.30
N VAL A 34 3.17 23.01 11.13
CA VAL A 34 4.47 22.48 10.67
C VAL A 34 4.51 20.95 10.73
N SER A 35 3.57 20.30 11.43
CA SER A 35 3.53 18.84 11.53
C SER A 35 3.22 18.20 10.18
N THR A 36 4.26 17.64 9.56
CA THR A 36 4.17 16.84 8.34
C THR A 36 4.82 15.49 8.63
N THR A 37 4.04 14.41 8.60
CA THR A 37 4.60 13.05 8.56
C THR A 37 4.36 12.49 7.17
N MET A 38 5.43 12.10 6.48
CA MET A 38 5.31 11.49 5.17
C MET A 38 4.48 10.21 5.26
N PRO A 39 3.58 9.97 4.28
CA PRO A 39 2.88 8.71 4.20
C PRO A 39 3.86 7.57 3.94
N ASN A 40 3.46 6.34 4.27
CA ASN A 40 4.30 5.16 4.12
C ASN A 40 3.56 4.08 3.34
N ASP A 41 4.22 3.61 2.29
CA ASP A 41 3.77 2.50 1.49
C ASP A 41 4.35 1.22 2.07
N SER A 42 3.55 0.17 2.06
CA SER A 42 4.00 -1.16 2.46
C SER A 42 3.35 -2.21 1.59
N TYR A 43 4.12 -3.23 1.25
CA TYR A 43 3.61 -4.40 0.55
C TYR A 43 4.10 -5.66 1.26
N MET A 44 3.15 -6.41 1.79
CA MET A 44 3.39 -7.70 2.41
C MET A 44 3.08 -8.79 1.40
N ILE A 45 4.09 -9.58 1.05
CA ILE A 45 3.98 -10.70 0.14
C ILE A 45 4.19 -11.99 0.94
N GLU A 46 3.18 -12.83 0.98
CA GLU A 46 3.24 -14.17 1.55
C GLU A 46 2.66 -15.18 0.54
N ILE A 47 3.49 -16.13 0.12
CA ILE A 47 3.11 -17.21 -0.79
C ILE A 47 3.60 -18.53 -0.19
N THR A 48 2.65 -19.40 0.15
CA THR A 48 2.92 -20.66 0.85
C THR A 48 2.44 -21.87 0.04
N GLY A 49 2.98 -23.05 0.31
CA GLY A 49 2.65 -24.26 -0.43
C GLY A 49 3.49 -24.45 -1.69
N LEU A 50 4.54 -23.63 -1.85
CA LEU A 50 5.59 -23.81 -2.86
C LEU A 50 6.64 -24.81 -2.33
N SER A 51 6.89 -24.80 -1.02
CA SER A 51 7.80 -25.72 -0.35
C SER A 51 7.38 -27.18 -0.56
N GLY A 52 8.16 -27.89 -1.37
CA GLY A 52 7.92 -29.28 -1.74
C GLY A 52 7.50 -29.49 -3.20
N LEU A 53 7.21 -28.43 -3.94
CA LEU A 53 7.01 -28.51 -5.38
C LEU A 53 8.36 -28.64 -6.09
N ALA A 54 8.49 -29.69 -6.90
CA ALA A 54 9.64 -29.88 -7.76
C ALA A 54 9.59 -28.90 -8.94
N VAL A 55 10.76 -28.46 -9.39
CA VAL A 55 10.90 -27.50 -10.49
C VAL A 55 11.46 -28.21 -11.73
N ASN A 56 10.83 -27.98 -12.89
CA ASN A 56 11.32 -28.50 -14.16
C ASN A 56 12.13 -27.44 -14.92
N GLY A 57 13.41 -27.33 -14.58
CA GLY A 57 14.33 -26.36 -15.18
C GLY A 57 14.20 -24.96 -14.57
N THR A 58 13.08 -24.29 -14.82
CA THR A 58 12.80 -22.95 -14.27
C THR A 58 11.34 -22.84 -13.85
N ALA A 59 11.09 -22.52 -12.59
CA ALA A 59 9.76 -22.18 -12.08
C ALA A 59 9.60 -20.66 -11.96
N THR A 60 8.40 -20.17 -12.24
CA THR A 60 8.04 -18.75 -12.18
C THR A 60 6.75 -18.57 -11.40
N VAL A 61 6.76 -17.64 -10.45
CA VAL A 61 5.56 -17.09 -9.81
C VAL A 61 5.49 -15.61 -10.15
N MET A 62 4.38 -15.12 -10.69
CA MET A 62 4.18 -13.67 -10.81
C MET A 62 2.98 -13.22 -10.00
N ILE A 63 3.14 -12.10 -9.30
CA ILE A 63 2.09 -11.50 -8.46
C ILE A 63 1.81 -10.07 -8.92
N PRO A 64 0.60 -9.56 -8.64
CA PRO A 64 0.28 -8.19 -8.97
C PRO A 64 1.13 -7.22 -8.14
N VAL A 65 1.28 -6.02 -8.65
CA VAL A 65 2.11 -4.96 -8.07
C VAL A 65 1.26 -3.78 -7.68
N PRO A 66 1.60 -3.06 -6.60
CA PRO A 66 0.94 -1.79 -6.33
C PRO A 66 1.33 -0.79 -7.44
N ALA A 67 0.34 -0.22 -8.09
CA ALA A 67 0.52 0.82 -9.09
C ALA A 67 -0.55 1.91 -8.96
N ASN A 68 -0.24 3.07 -9.52
CA ASN A 68 -1.14 4.21 -9.59
C ASN A 68 -2.13 4.07 -10.77
N ALA A 69 -2.96 5.08 -11.02
CA ALA A 69 -4.02 5.01 -12.03
C ALA A 69 -3.46 4.87 -13.46
N GLU A 70 -2.27 5.42 -13.72
CA GLU A 70 -1.56 5.32 -15.00
C GLU A 70 -0.74 4.03 -15.13
N GLY A 71 -0.75 3.14 -14.13
CA GLY A 71 -0.02 1.88 -14.15
C GLY A 71 1.48 2.02 -13.85
N GLU A 72 1.91 3.16 -13.33
CA GLU A 72 3.24 3.34 -12.77
C GLU A 72 3.35 2.68 -11.40
N LEU A 73 4.46 2.00 -11.15
CA LEU A 73 4.73 1.42 -9.85
C LEU A 73 4.84 2.51 -8.79
N VAL A 74 4.22 2.28 -7.64
CA VAL A 74 4.25 3.21 -6.49
C VAL A 74 5.24 2.80 -5.41
N ILE A 75 5.61 1.52 -5.41
CA ILE A 75 6.66 0.95 -4.57
C ILE A 75 7.65 0.25 -5.50
N PHE A 76 8.93 0.21 -5.10
CA PHE A 76 10.05 -0.45 -5.79
C PHE A 76 10.74 0.40 -6.87
N GLU A 77 11.72 1.22 -6.44
CA GLU A 77 12.73 1.76 -7.37
C GLU A 77 13.69 0.66 -7.90
N SER A 78 13.86 -0.43 -7.14
CA SER A 78 14.68 -1.57 -7.55
C SER A 78 14.10 -2.92 -7.12
N SER A 79 14.08 -3.90 -8.02
CA SER A 79 13.53 -5.24 -7.74
C SER A 79 14.44 -6.11 -6.85
N SER A 80 15.69 -5.69 -6.63
CA SER A 80 16.65 -6.40 -5.77
C SER A 80 16.25 -6.42 -4.30
N VAL A 81 15.51 -5.40 -3.82
CA VAL A 81 14.99 -5.31 -2.45
C VAL A 81 13.99 -6.43 -2.17
N LEU A 82 13.33 -6.95 -3.21
CA LEU A 82 12.30 -7.97 -3.10
C LEU A 82 12.82 -9.41 -3.14
N GLN A 83 14.13 -9.65 -3.29
CA GLN A 83 14.64 -10.97 -3.64
C GLN A 83 14.54 -12.00 -2.48
N PRO A 84 13.71 -13.06 -2.62
CA PRO A 84 13.66 -14.18 -1.70
C PRO A 84 14.91 -15.07 -1.79
N ALA A 85 15.23 -15.78 -0.71
CA ALA A 85 16.28 -16.80 -0.77
C ALA A 85 15.86 -17.89 -1.78
N GLY A 86 16.78 -18.30 -2.66
CA GLY A 86 16.49 -19.28 -3.72
C GLY A 86 15.66 -18.75 -4.89
N TRP A 87 15.35 -17.46 -4.91
CA TRP A 87 14.56 -16.81 -5.95
C TRP A 87 15.32 -15.63 -6.57
N ARG A 88 15.05 -15.33 -7.83
CA ARG A 88 15.44 -14.09 -8.52
C ARG A 88 14.20 -13.25 -8.79
N THR A 89 14.29 -11.96 -8.50
CA THR A 89 13.15 -11.05 -8.61
C THR A 89 13.36 -10.00 -9.69
N THR A 90 12.37 -9.86 -10.57
CA THR A 90 12.32 -8.82 -11.60
C THR A 90 10.90 -8.29 -11.72
N ILE A 91 10.76 -7.03 -12.12
CA ILE A 91 9.51 -6.53 -12.68
C ILE A 91 9.43 -7.02 -14.13
N ARG A 92 8.27 -7.53 -14.54
CA ARG A 92 8.04 -8.03 -15.90
C ARG A 92 6.78 -7.41 -16.48
N GLU A 93 6.88 -6.94 -17.71
CA GLU A 93 5.72 -6.55 -18.51
C GLU A 93 4.97 -7.79 -18.98
N THR A 94 3.65 -7.81 -18.77
CA THR A 94 2.76 -8.86 -19.25
C THR A 94 1.70 -8.25 -20.16
N PRO A 95 0.93 -9.06 -20.93
CA PRO A 95 -0.19 -8.54 -21.71
C PRO A 95 -1.25 -7.79 -20.89
N TYR A 96 -1.27 -8.00 -19.57
CA TYR A 96 -2.23 -7.39 -18.65
C TYR A 96 -1.66 -6.20 -17.86
N GLY A 97 -0.35 -6.00 -17.88
CA GLY A 97 0.35 -4.97 -17.11
C GLY A 97 1.63 -5.49 -16.43
N LYS A 98 2.30 -4.60 -15.69
CA LYS A 98 3.51 -4.94 -14.91
C LYS A 98 3.17 -5.89 -13.76
N MET A 99 4.03 -6.87 -13.53
CA MET A 99 3.94 -7.80 -12.40
C MET A 99 5.34 -8.03 -11.80
N ILE A 100 5.41 -8.40 -10.51
CA ILE A 100 6.66 -8.91 -9.92
C ILE A 100 6.75 -10.39 -10.26
N ALA A 101 7.85 -10.78 -10.88
CA ALA A 101 8.19 -12.16 -11.19
C ALA A 101 9.28 -12.67 -10.25
N PHE A 102 8.99 -13.76 -9.55
CA PHE A 102 9.94 -14.59 -8.83
C PHE A 102 10.27 -15.79 -9.70
N THR A 103 11.56 -15.98 -9.99
CA THR A 103 12.05 -17.13 -10.79
C THR A 103 13.06 -17.94 -10.00
N THR A 104 12.97 -19.26 -10.07
CA THR A 104 13.95 -20.16 -9.47
C THR A 104 14.30 -21.29 -10.43
N THR A 105 15.56 -21.73 -10.37
CA THR A 105 16.07 -22.91 -11.08
C THR A 105 16.53 -23.99 -10.10
N GLU A 106 16.28 -23.79 -8.81
CA GLU A 106 16.57 -24.80 -7.80
C GLU A 106 15.62 -25.99 -7.97
N GLY A 107 16.06 -27.19 -7.61
CA GLY A 107 15.26 -28.40 -7.81
C GLY A 107 13.93 -28.43 -7.03
N TYR A 108 13.82 -27.60 -5.99
CA TYR A 108 12.61 -27.41 -5.20
C TYR A 108 12.40 -25.93 -4.91
N ALA A 109 11.14 -25.51 -4.99
CA ALA A 109 10.76 -24.13 -4.66
C ALA A 109 10.67 -23.92 -3.14
N GLN A 110 11.01 -22.72 -2.68
CA GLN A 110 10.79 -22.27 -1.31
C GLN A 110 9.57 -21.36 -1.24
N ASP A 111 8.83 -21.39 -0.14
CA ASP A 111 7.81 -20.40 0.18
C ASP A 111 8.40 -18.97 0.16
N ILE A 112 7.59 -18.00 -0.25
CA ILE A 112 8.02 -16.61 -0.41
C ILE A 112 7.39 -15.77 0.69
N PHE A 113 8.22 -15.18 1.55
CA PHE A 113 7.80 -14.19 2.52
C PHE A 113 8.66 -12.93 2.39
N ARG A 114 8.05 -11.81 2.00
CA ARG A 114 8.74 -10.53 1.78
C ARG A 114 7.87 -9.34 2.18
N PRO A 115 8.05 -8.79 3.39
CA PRO A 115 7.51 -7.48 3.74
C PRO A 115 8.44 -6.37 3.21
N THR A 116 7.87 -5.36 2.57
CA THR A 116 8.59 -4.16 2.14
C THR A 116 7.83 -2.90 2.53
N GLY A 117 8.55 -1.79 2.69
CA GLY A 117 7.94 -0.48 2.82
C GLY A 117 8.87 0.66 2.43
N GLU A 118 8.30 1.72 1.88
CA GLU A 118 8.98 2.90 1.34
C GLU A 118 8.15 4.14 1.64
N PHE A 119 8.79 5.29 1.86
CA PHE A 119 8.07 6.55 1.99
C PHE A 119 7.32 6.86 0.69
N GLU A 120 6.08 7.29 0.82
CA GLU A 120 5.23 7.61 -0.32
C GLU A 120 5.75 8.85 -1.06
N ALA A 121 5.93 8.71 -2.38
CA ALA A 121 6.32 9.80 -3.28
C ALA A 121 5.20 10.21 -4.26
N LYS A 122 4.06 9.50 -4.29
CA LYS A 122 3.01 9.66 -5.32
C LYS A 122 1.60 9.67 -4.73
N GLU A 123 0.84 10.75 -4.91
CA GLU A 123 -0.53 10.91 -4.39
C GLU A 123 -1.60 10.46 -5.41
N GLU A 124 -1.98 9.18 -5.47
CA GLU A 124 -3.00 8.67 -6.41
C GLU A 124 -3.71 7.41 -5.93
N PRO A 125 -4.84 6.99 -6.51
CA PRO A 125 -5.51 5.74 -6.11
C PRO A 125 -4.67 4.52 -6.47
N ARG A 126 -4.49 3.62 -5.48
CA ARG A 126 -3.50 2.55 -5.54
C ARG A 126 -4.16 1.19 -5.43
N LEU A 127 -4.02 0.41 -6.49
CA LEU A 127 -4.52 -0.95 -6.58
C LEU A 127 -3.35 -1.92 -6.82
N LEU A 128 -3.60 -3.20 -6.54
CA LEU A 128 -2.76 -4.27 -7.06
C LEU A 128 -3.12 -4.49 -8.54
N VAL A 129 -2.20 -4.16 -9.44
CA VAL A 129 -2.34 -4.32 -10.90
C VAL A 129 -1.62 -5.58 -11.37
N PRO A 130 -2.12 -6.27 -12.41
CA PRO A 130 -3.15 -5.84 -13.36
C PRO A 130 -4.57 -5.87 -12.80
N VAL A 131 -5.42 -4.94 -13.22
CA VAL A 131 -6.88 -5.00 -12.98
C VAL A 131 -7.53 -5.60 -14.21
N LEU A 132 -7.97 -6.86 -14.09
CA LEU A 132 -8.59 -7.59 -15.18
C LEU A 132 -10.08 -7.26 -15.35
N ALA A 133 -10.77 -7.01 -14.24
CA ALA A 133 -12.19 -6.65 -14.24
C ALA A 133 -12.55 -5.87 -12.98
N THR A 134 -13.50 -4.97 -13.11
CA THR A 134 -14.15 -4.24 -12.01
C THR A 134 -15.64 -4.63 -11.95
N PRO A 135 -16.31 -4.43 -10.81
CA PRO A 135 -17.76 -4.60 -10.73
C PRO A 135 -18.47 -3.71 -11.75
N ASP A 136 -19.48 -4.25 -12.42
CA ASP A 136 -20.28 -3.55 -13.45
C ASP A 136 -19.46 -3.04 -14.65
N ASN A 137 -18.21 -3.51 -14.81
CA ASN A 137 -17.27 -3.08 -15.86
C ASN A 137 -17.03 -1.56 -15.88
N VAL A 138 -17.07 -0.88 -14.72
CA VAL A 138 -16.72 0.55 -14.61
C VAL A 138 -15.22 0.77 -14.79
N SER A 139 -14.80 1.99 -15.12
CA SER A 139 -13.36 2.30 -15.21
C SER A 139 -12.67 2.15 -13.86
N VAL A 140 -11.35 1.93 -13.86
CA VAL A 140 -10.53 1.89 -12.62
C VAL A 140 -10.66 3.19 -11.83
N GLU A 141 -10.67 4.33 -12.53
CA GLU A 141 -10.90 5.64 -11.94
C GLU A 141 -12.26 5.73 -11.23
N GLU A 142 -13.33 5.23 -11.85
CA GLU A 142 -14.66 5.25 -11.23
C GLU A 142 -14.77 4.26 -10.07
N PHE A 143 -14.16 3.08 -10.18
CA PHE A 143 -14.11 2.09 -9.11
C PHE A 143 -13.39 2.65 -7.87
N THR A 144 -12.25 3.32 -8.06
CA THR A 144 -11.43 3.86 -6.96
C THR A 144 -12.00 5.10 -6.29
N ARG A 145 -13.04 5.74 -6.86
CA ARG A 145 -13.83 6.77 -6.16
C ARG A 145 -14.69 6.19 -5.03
N ARG A 146 -14.95 4.89 -5.05
CA ARG A 146 -15.70 4.21 -3.98
C ARG A 146 -14.79 4.03 -2.75
N SER A 147 -15.38 4.01 -1.56
CA SER A 147 -14.63 3.74 -0.32
C SER A 147 -14.16 2.29 -0.19
N GLY A 148 -14.53 1.43 -1.13
CA GLY A 148 -14.06 0.06 -1.24
C GLY A 148 -14.86 -0.78 -2.23
N GLY A 149 -14.40 -1.99 -2.47
CA GLY A 149 -15.02 -2.96 -3.36
C GLY A 149 -14.08 -4.10 -3.69
N THR A 150 -14.62 -5.09 -4.40
CA THR A 150 -13.86 -6.25 -4.88
C THR A 150 -13.67 -6.14 -6.39
N TYR A 151 -12.48 -6.47 -6.88
CA TYR A 151 -12.14 -6.46 -8.30
C TYR A 151 -11.32 -7.72 -8.66
N THR A 152 -11.11 -7.97 -9.94
CA THR A 152 -10.32 -9.11 -10.40
C THR A 152 -8.92 -8.67 -10.79
N THR A 153 -7.92 -9.35 -10.24
CA THR A 153 -6.51 -9.26 -10.65
C THR A 153 -6.02 -10.63 -11.13
N ALA A 154 -4.71 -10.80 -11.31
CA ALA A 154 -4.12 -12.06 -11.75
C ALA A 154 -2.89 -12.43 -10.93
N VAL A 155 -2.69 -13.72 -10.72
CA VAL A 155 -1.40 -14.33 -10.40
C VAL A 155 -0.97 -15.21 -11.57
N PHE A 156 0.30 -15.58 -11.60
CA PHE A 156 0.85 -16.48 -12.62
C PHE A 156 1.71 -17.56 -11.97
N LEU A 157 1.58 -18.79 -12.47
CA LEU A 157 2.36 -19.95 -12.05
C LEU A 157 2.88 -20.67 -13.30
N ASP A 158 4.15 -21.07 -13.32
CA ASP A 158 4.68 -21.92 -14.38
C ASP A 158 5.93 -22.69 -13.93
N GLY A 159 6.23 -23.80 -14.58
CA GLY A 159 7.46 -24.57 -14.40
C GLY A 159 7.53 -25.46 -13.15
N PHE A 160 6.43 -25.60 -12.42
CA PHE A 160 6.28 -26.57 -11.35
C PHE A 160 5.89 -27.94 -11.90
N VAL A 161 6.45 -29.00 -11.34
CA VAL A 161 6.02 -30.37 -11.64
C VAL A 161 4.80 -30.69 -10.77
N PRO A 162 3.65 -31.04 -11.38
CA PRO A 162 2.45 -31.37 -10.61
C PRO A 162 2.71 -32.55 -9.66
N PRO A 163 2.46 -32.40 -8.35
CA PRO A 163 2.54 -33.51 -7.40
C PRO A 163 1.40 -34.53 -7.64
N GLU A 164 1.60 -35.79 -7.23
CA GLU A 164 0.55 -36.83 -7.32
C GLU A 164 -0.74 -36.44 -6.58
N ASN A 165 -0.59 -35.73 -5.45
CA ASN A 165 -1.70 -35.13 -4.73
C ASN A 165 -1.68 -33.62 -4.94
N VAL A 166 -2.82 -33.05 -5.33
CA VAL A 166 -2.96 -31.59 -5.51
C VAL A 166 -2.64 -30.88 -4.20
N THR A 167 -1.59 -30.06 -4.21
CA THR A 167 -1.23 -29.20 -3.09
C THR A 167 -1.69 -27.78 -3.39
N PRO A 168 -2.44 -27.11 -2.51
CA PRO A 168 -2.84 -25.73 -2.73
C PRO A 168 -1.64 -24.79 -2.50
N ILE A 169 -1.47 -23.83 -3.41
CA ILE A 169 -0.57 -22.68 -3.25
C ILE A 169 -1.42 -21.51 -2.77
N SER A 170 -1.09 -20.95 -1.60
CA SER A 170 -1.80 -19.81 -1.03
C SER A 170 -1.07 -18.52 -1.34
N PHE A 171 -1.83 -17.47 -1.69
CA PHE A 171 -1.34 -16.11 -1.85
C PHE A 171 -2.06 -15.22 -0.83
N ASP A 172 -1.30 -14.63 0.09
CA ASP A 172 -1.75 -13.54 0.97
C ASP A 172 -0.89 -12.31 0.66
N LEU A 173 -1.46 -11.41 -0.13
CA LEU A 173 -0.82 -10.18 -0.56
C LEU A 173 -1.57 -9.02 0.08
N ARG A 174 -0.84 -8.08 0.70
CA ARG A 174 -1.45 -6.89 1.31
C ARG A 174 -0.62 -5.66 1.03
N TYR A 175 -1.16 -4.78 0.21
CA TYR A 175 -0.63 -3.44 0.01
C TYR A 175 -1.37 -2.45 0.90
N GLN A 176 -0.62 -1.53 1.51
CA GLN A 176 -1.15 -0.39 2.25
C GLN A 176 -0.34 0.85 1.89
N GLY A 177 -1.01 1.93 1.50
CA GLY A 177 -0.40 3.23 1.21
C GLY A 177 -1.10 4.37 1.93
N GLY A 178 -0.49 5.55 1.94
CA GLY A 178 -1.05 6.76 2.57
C GLY A 178 -0.79 6.86 4.07
N GLY A 179 -1.75 7.46 4.77
CA GLY A 179 -1.72 7.62 6.22
C GLY A 179 -0.74 8.67 6.75
N GLY A 180 -0.24 9.54 5.87
CA GLY A 180 0.53 10.72 6.25
C GLY A 180 -0.29 11.72 7.06
N VAL A 181 0.38 12.77 7.50
CA VAL A 181 -0.25 13.91 8.19
C VAL A 181 0.29 15.17 7.54
N LYS A 182 -0.60 16.07 7.17
CA LYS A 182 -0.26 17.37 6.59
C LYS A 182 -1.15 18.43 7.22
N TYR A 183 -0.56 19.45 7.84
CA TYR A 183 -1.30 20.54 8.48
C TYR A 183 -2.37 20.05 9.49
N LEU A 184 -2.02 19.10 10.36
CA LEU A 184 -2.95 18.43 11.31
C LEU A 184 -4.08 17.62 10.66
N ILE A 185 -4.08 17.45 9.34
CA ILE A 185 -5.03 16.62 8.62
C ILE A 185 -4.35 15.28 8.37
N LYS A 186 -4.90 14.22 8.96
CA LYS A 186 -4.52 12.86 8.61
C LYS A 186 -5.02 12.59 7.19
N GLU A 187 -4.16 12.03 6.35
CA GLU A 187 -4.49 11.64 4.99
C GLU A 187 -5.21 10.28 4.97
N ASN A 188 -5.80 9.95 3.83
CA ASN A 188 -6.46 8.66 3.63
C ASN A 188 -5.45 7.52 3.71
N VAL A 189 -5.93 6.35 4.11
CA VAL A 189 -5.16 5.10 4.02
C VAL A 189 -5.85 4.21 3.00
N TRP A 190 -5.10 3.80 1.98
CA TRP A 190 -5.57 2.86 0.98
C TRP A 190 -5.07 1.46 1.34
N THR A 191 -5.91 0.45 1.12
CA THR A 191 -5.50 -0.94 1.28
C THR A 191 -6.03 -1.77 0.13
N ALA A 192 -5.16 -2.61 -0.43
CA ALA A 192 -5.52 -3.61 -1.43
C ALA A 192 -5.01 -4.99 -0.98
N THR A 193 -5.85 -6.01 -1.05
CA THR A 193 -5.52 -7.37 -0.60
C THR A 193 -5.89 -8.43 -1.61
N VAL A 194 -5.06 -9.46 -1.74
CA VAL A 194 -5.39 -10.72 -2.42
C VAL A 194 -5.24 -11.84 -1.42
N LYS A 195 -6.32 -12.62 -1.21
CA LYS A 195 -6.31 -13.81 -0.35
C LYS A 195 -6.96 -14.95 -1.10
N THR A 196 -6.15 -15.85 -1.65
CA THR A 196 -6.63 -16.89 -2.55
C THR A 196 -5.74 -18.13 -2.51
N THR A 197 -6.31 -19.27 -2.88
CA THR A 197 -5.59 -20.53 -3.04
C THR A 197 -5.76 -21.04 -4.46
N VAL A 198 -4.66 -21.41 -5.09
CA VAL A 198 -4.61 -21.92 -6.45
C VAL A 198 -4.05 -23.35 -6.42
N PRO A 199 -4.63 -24.32 -7.16
CA PRO A 199 -4.06 -25.66 -7.26
C PRO A 199 -2.63 -25.64 -7.83
N SER A 200 -1.71 -26.45 -7.28
CA SER A 200 -0.34 -26.60 -7.81
C SER A 200 -0.27 -27.20 -9.22
N THR A 201 -1.39 -27.69 -9.75
CA THR A 201 -1.52 -28.20 -11.11
C THR A 201 -1.78 -27.09 -12.14
N GLU A 202 -2.14 -25.89 -11.70
CA GLU A 202 -2.38 -24.75 -12.60
C GLU A 202 -1.06 -24.25 -13.20
N SER A 203 -1.13 -23.88 -14.48
CA SER A 203 -0.03 -23.21 -15.19
C SER A 203 -0.61 -22.11 -16.07
N GLY A 204 0.05 -20.95 -16.07
CA GLY A 204 -0.40 -19.74 -16.74
C GLY A 204 -0.98 -18.69 -15.80
N PHE A 205 -1.74 -17.77 -16.38
CA PHE A 205 -2.42 -16.70 -15.64
C PHE A 205 -3.70 -17.23 -15.00
N VAL A 206 -3.84 -16.99 -13.71
CA VAL A 206 -5.00 -17.36 -12.91
C VAL A 206 -5.67 -16.07 -12.42
N PRO A 207 -6.89 -15.75 -12.89
CA PRO A 207 -7.67 -14.63 -12.37
C PRO A 207 -8.02 -14.88 -10.90
N VAL A 208 -7.81 -13.88 -10.06
CA VAL A 208 -8.07 -13.97 -8.62
C VAL A 208 -8.77 -12.71 -8.12
N SER A 209 -9.56 -12.87 -7.05
CA SER A 209 -10.25 -11.76 -6.40
C SER A 209 -9.27 -10.92 -5.59
N ALA A 210 -9.42 -9.60 -5.68
CA ALA A 210 -8.74 -8.63 -4.86
C ALA A 210 -9.75 -7.69 -4.20
N ASP A 211 -9.52 -7.35 -2.94
CA ASP A 211 -10.33 -6.38 -2.21
C ASP A 211 -9.59 -5.06 -2.11
N TYR A 212 -10.34 -3.97 -2.20
CA TYR A 212 -9.88 -2.60 -2.05
C TYR A 212 -10.74 -1.89 -1.03
N TYR A 213 -10.13 -1.08 -0.16
CA TYR A 213 -10.85 -0.16 0.70
C TYR A 213 -10.02 1.05 1.10
N VAL A 214 -10.73 2.12 1.46
CA VAL A 214 -10.16 3.39 1.89
C VAL A 214 -10.65 3.72 3.28
N ILE A 215 -9.72 3.94 4.20
CA ILE A 215 -10.03 4.52 5.50
C ILE A 215 -9.84 6.03 5.36
N PRO A 216 -10.91 6.84 5.48
CA PRO A 216 -10.79 8.27 5.35
C PRO A 216 -9.96 8.85 6.49
N GLY A 217 -9.10 9.79 6.14
CA GLY A 217 -8.39 10.63 7.09
C GLY A 217 -9.30 11.69 7.72
N GLY A 218 -8.71 12.65 8.42
CA GLY A 218 -9.48 13.70 9.09
C GLY A 218 -8.65 14.62 9.98
N LEU A 219 -9.32 15.63 10.53
CA LEU A 219 -8.70 16.56 11.46
C LEU A 219 -8.23 15.82 12.73
N MET A 220 -6.97 15.99 13.08
CA MET A 220 -6.45 15.50 14.35
C MET A 220 -6.99 16.36 15.50
N PRO A 221 -7.44 15.73 16.61
CA PRO A 221 -7.72 16.47 17.83
C PRO A 221 -6.41 17.07 18.39
N LEU A 222 -6.48 18.34 18.76
CA LEU A 222 -5.42 19.08 19.46
C LEU A 222 -5.34 18.69 20.94
#